data_AF-A0A1B6HFS9-F1
#
_entry.id   AF-A0A1B6HFS9-F1
#
_cell.length_a   1.000
_cell.length_b   1.000
_cell.length_c   1.000
_cell.angle_alpha   90.00
_cell.angle_beta   90.00
_cell.angle_gamma   90.00
#
_symmetry.space_group_name_H-M   'P 1'
#
loop_
_entity.id
_entity.type
_entity.pdbx_description
1 polymer ?
#
loop_
_entity_poly.entity_id
_entity_poly.type
_entity_poly.pdbx_seq_one_letter_code
_entity_poly.pdbx_strand_id
1 'polypeptide(L)'
;VLTSISDEFPNLRNHKLMFCVATAVLCYCIGLTCVTYGGNYVLTLMDVYGGGIAILFIAISECIAIVWLYGLKRLCEDLKFMLGFKPNAYWRVSWCVFGPIILSTIFIYSLVDYKPLRYENYDYPDWADGIGWVL
;
A
#
# COMPACT_ATOMS: atom_id res chain seq x y z
N VAL A 1 -7.89 0.09 -7.04
CA VAL A 1 -7.38 -0.88 -8.04
C VAL A 1 -8.23 -0.89 -9.32
N LEU A 2 -9.49 -1.32 -9.30
CA LEU A 2 -10.32 -1.40 -10.53
C LEU A 2 -10.47 -0.05 -11.26
N THR A 3 -10.69 1.03 -10.50
CA THR A 3 -10.75 2.40 -11.01
C THR A 3 -9.41 2.82 -11.62
N SER A 4 -8.32 2.67 -10.87
CA SER A 4 -6.95 2.97 -11.32
C SER A 4 -6.59 2.27 -12.64
N ILE A 5 -6.90 0.97 -12.77
CA ILE A 5 -6.64 0.21 -14.00
C ILE A 5 -7.55 0.65 -15.15
N SER A 6 -8.81 0.99 -14.85
CA SER A 6 -9.77 1.46 -15.86
C SER A 6 -9.45 2.86 -16.38
N ASP A 7 -8.79 3.69 -15.57
CA ASP A 7 -8.34 5.03 -15.94
C ASP A 7 -7.07 4.98 -16.80
N GLU A 8 -6.15 4.05 -16.50
CA GLU A 8 -4.93 3.82 -17.30
C GLU A 8 -5.23 3.24 -18.70
N PHE A 9 -6.16 2.28 -18.78
CA PHE A 9 -6.48 1.57 -20.02
C PHE A 9 -7.89 1.92 -20.55
N PRO A 10 -8.02 2.85 -21.52
CA PRO A 10 -9.32 3.27 -22.04
C PRO A 10 -10.09 2.14 -22.75
N ASN A 11 -9.42 1.09 -23.23
CA ASN A 11 -10.07 -0.10 -23.80
C ASN A 11 -10.83 -0.94 -22.77
N LEU A 12 -10.30 -1.05 -21.53
CA LEU A 12 -10.98 -1.76 -20.44
C LEU A 12 -12.22 -1.00 -19.95
N ARG A 13 -12.23 0.33 -20.12
CA ARG A 13 -13.36 1.20 -19.78
C ARG A 13 -14.64 0.91 -20.58
N ASN A 14 -14.51 0.33 -21.77
CA ASN A 14 -15.67 -0.07 -22.59
C ASN A 14 -16.26 -1.43 -22.16
N HIS A 15 -15.49 -2.27 -21.47
CA HIS A 15 -15.89 -3.60 -21.02
C HIS A 15 -15.81 -3.75 -19.49
N LYS A 16 -16.20 -2.69 -18.75
CA LYS A 16 -16.11 -2.62 -17.28
C LYS A 16 -16.71 -3.84 -16.58
N LEU A 17 -17.85 -4.34 -17.07
CA LEU A 17 -18.54 -5.47 -16.45
C LEU A 17 -17.73 -6.76 -16.59
N MET A 18 -17.20 -7.06 -17.78
CA MET A 18 -16.35 -8.24 -17.99
C MET A 18 -15.06 -8.16 -17.18
N PHE A 19 -14.45 -6.97 -17.11
CA PHE A 19 -13.25 -6.76 -16.30
C PHE A 19 -13.51 -6.98 -14.80
N CYS A 20 -14.59 -6.40 -14.25
CA CYS A 20 -14.98 -6.60 -12.85
C CYS A 20 -15.20 -8.09 -12.54
N VAL A 21 -15.96 -8.80 -13.38
CA VAL A 21 -16.23 -10.24 -13.17
C VAL A 21 -14.93 -11.04 -13.23
N ALA A 22 -14.06 -10.78 -14.21
CA ALA A 22 -12.77 -11.45 -14.32
C ALA A 22 -11.91 -11.24 -13.06
N THR A 23 -11.78 -10.01 -12.59
CA THR A 23 -11.03 -9.72 -11.35
C THR A 23 -11.67 -10.35 -10.11
N ALA A 24 -13.00 -10.38 -10.03
CA ALA A 24 -13.70 -11.00 -8.91
C ALA A 24 -13.48 -12.52 -8.88
N VAL A 25 -13.54 -13.19 -10.03
CA VAL A 25 -13.26 -14.62 -10.15
C VAL A 25 -11.80 -14.91 -9.80
N LEU A 26 -10.85 -14.10 -10.27
CA LEU A 26 -9.43 -14.24 -9.91
C LEU A 26 -9.21 -14.09 -8.40
N CYS A 27 -9.76 -13.04 -7.79
CA CYS A 27 -9.68 -12.83 -6.34
C CYS A 27 -10.34 -13.98 -5.57
N TYR A 28 -11.44 -14.54 -6.07
CA TYR A 28 -12.09 -15.69 -5.44
C TYR A 28 -11.20 -16.94 -5.52
N CYS A 29 -10.62 -17.23 -6.69
CA CYS A 29 -9.70 -18.37 -6.85
C CYS A 29 -8.47 -18.27 -5.95
N ILE A 30 -7.88 -17.08 -5.82
CA ILE A 30 -6.77 -16.84 -4.88
C ILE A 30 -7.27 -16.94 -3.43
N GLY A 31 -8.43 -16.36 -3.12
CA GLY A 31 -9.03 -16.43 -1.78
C GLY A 31 -9.32 -17.85 -1.30
N LEU A 32 -9.59 -18.81 -2.20
CA LEU A 32 -9.78 -20.22 -1.83
C LEU A 32 -8.57 -20.82 -1.13
N THR A 33 -7.34 -20.38 -1.42
CA THR A 33 -6.14 -20.89 -0.73
C THR A 33 -6.16 -20.57 0.76
N CYS A 34 -6.75 -19.43 1.13
CA CYS A 34 -6.87 -18.96 2.52
C CYS A 34 -7.96 -19.69 3.33
N VAL A 35 -8.86 -20.45 2.69
CA VAL A 35 -9.98 -21.17 3.36
C VAL A 35 -9.68 -22.67 3.53
N THR A 36 -8.50 -23.14 3.12
CA THR A 36 -8.07 -24.52 3.31
C THR A 36 -7.72 -24.82 4.78
N TYR A 37 -7.53 -26.10 5.14
CA TYR A 37 -7.13 -26.50 6.50
C TYR A 37 -5.84 -25.83 6.99
N GLY A 38 -4.93 -25.44 6.08
CA GLY A 38 -3.72 -24.67 6.36
C GLY A 38 -3.85 -23.15 6.09
N GLY A 39 -5.06 -22.65 5.87
CA GLY A 39 -5.33 -21.30 5.41
C GLY A 39 -4.82 -20.20 6.35
N ASN A 40 -4.81 -20.45 7.66
CA ASN A 40 -4.24 -19.52 8.64
C ASN A 40 -2.78 -19.19 8.36
N TYR A 41 -1.96 -20.17 7.95
CA TYR A 41 -0.55 -19.92 7.65
C TYR A 41 -0.36 -19.01 6.43
N VAL A 42 -1.18 -19.22 5.40
CA VAL A 42 -1.18 -18.40 4.17
C VAL A 42 -1.67 -16.99 4.48
N LEU A 43 -2.73 -16.89 5.31
CA LEU A 43 -3.30 -15.61 5.70
C LEU A 43 -2.32 -14.78 6.55
N THR A 44 -1.65 -15.38 7.53
CA THR A 44 -0.62 -14.69 8.33
C THR A 44 0.56 -14.23 7.46
N LEU A 45 1.01 -15.06 6.51
CA LEU A 45 2.09 -14.68 5.60
C LEU A 45 1.70 -13.47 4.73
N MET A 46 0.48 -13.49 4.18
CA MET A 46 -0.05 -12.38 3.37
C MET A 46 -0.28 -11.11 4.20
N ASP A 47 -0.74 -11.23 5.45
CA ASP A 47 -0.97 -10.08 6.34
C ASP A 47 0.33 -9.36 6.67
N VAL A 48 1.39 -10.12 7.02
CA VAL A 48 2.68 -9.55 7.39
C VAL A 48 3.43 -8.97 6.19
N TYR A 49 3.49 -9.70 5.06
CA TYR A 49 4.24 -9.24 3.90
C TYR A 49 3.45 -8.32 2.97
N GLY A 50 2.17 -8.62 2.71
CA GLY A 50 1.36 -7.85 1.77
C GLY A 50 0.99 -6.45 2.26
N GLY A 51 0.77 -6.29 3.57
CA GLY A 51 0.37 -5.02 4.18
C GLY A 51 1.47 -4.27 4.92
N GLY A 52 2.55 -4.96 5.32
CA GLY A 52 3.53 -4.42 6.26
C GLY A 52 4.51 -3.44 5.63
N ILE A 53 5.73 -3.91 5.38
CA ILE A 53 6.88 -3.05 5.02
C ILE A 53 6.67 -2.39 3.64
N ALA A 54 6.05 -3.10 2.69
CA ALA A 54 5.83 -2.62 1.32
C ALA A 54 4.93 -1.36 1.27
N ILE A 55 3.80 -1.35 1.98
CA ILE A 55 2.88 -0.20 2.00
C ILE A 55 3.54 1.01 2.65
N LEU A 56 4.30 0.80 3.73
CA LEU A 56 5.03 1.88 4.39
C LEU A 56 6.06 2.51 3.45
N PHE A 57 6.79 1.70 2.68
CA PHE A 57 7.74 2.19 1.69
C PHE A 57 7.05 3.01 0.59
N ILE A 58 5.93 2.51 0.05
CA ILE A 58 5.13 3.24 -0.94
C ILE A 58 4.64 4.58 -0.37
N ALA A 59 4.08 4.58 0.84
CA ALA A 59 3.58 5.80 1.49
C ALA A 59 4.66 6.86 1.72
N ILE A 60 5.88 6.45 2.10
CA ILE A 60 7.04 7.36 2.22
C ILE A 60 7.38 7.95 0.85
N SER A 61 7.46 7.11 -0.18
CA SER A 61 7.78 7.54 -1.54
C SER A 61 6.74 8.54 -2.10
N GLU A 62 5.45 8.30 -1.85
CA GLU A 62 4.36 9.20 -2.24
C GLU A 62 4.43 10.54 -1.50
N CYS A 63 4.70 10.52 -0.20
CA CYS A 63 4.86 11.75 0.58
C CYS A 63 6.04 12.60 0.06
N ILE A 64 7.18 11.98 -0.20
CA ILE A 64 8.36 12.66 -0.77
C ILE A 64 8.02 13.19 -2.16
N ALA A 65 7.35 12.40 -3.01
CA ALA A 65 6.95 12.83 -4.34
C ALA A 65 6.04 14.06 -4.31
N ILE A 66 5.01 14.08 -3.46
CA ILE A 66 4.05 15.18 -3.39
C ILE A 66 4.69 16.46 -2.80
N VAL A 67 5.44 16.31 -1.71
CA VAL A 67 5.94 17.48 -0.98
C VAL A 67 7.20 18.06 -1.62
N TRP A 68 8.15 17.21 -2.01
CA TRP A 68 9.49 17.62 -2.43
C TRP A 68 9.62 17.68 -3.96
N LEU A 69 9.12 16.67 -4.70
CA LEU A 69 9.21 16.67 -6.17
C LEU A 69 8.15 17.56 -6.82
N TYR A 70 6.88 17.41 -6.45
CA TYR A 70 5.79 18.24 -6.97
C TYR A 70 5.86 19.66 -6.41
N GLY A 71 6.17 19.78 -5.11
CA GLY A 71 6.46 21.04 -4.44
C GLY A 71 5.25 21.61 -3.69
N LEU A 72 5.46 21.90 -2.40
CA LEU A 72 4.43 22.39 -1.48
C LEU A 72 3.69 23.66 -1.97
N LYS A 73 4.36 24.53 -2.71
CA LYS A 73 3.75 25.76 -3.27
C LYS A 73 2.68 25.43 -4.31
N ARG A 74 2.96 24.51 -5.22
CA ARG A 74 2.02 24.06 -6.26
C ARG A 74 0.82 23.36 -5.63
N LEU A 75 1.08 22.46 -4.67
CA LEU A 75 0.02 21.81 -3.90
C LEU A 75 -0.90 22.83 -3.21
N CYS A 76 -0.36 23.90 -2.63
CA CYS A 76 -1.16 24.95 -2.00
C CYS A 76 -1.97 25.79 -3.01
N GLU A 77 -1.47 25.95 -4.23
CA GLU A 77 -2.18 26.65 -5.32
C GLU A 77 -3.33 25.80 -5.86
N ASP A 78 -3.11 24.50 -6.06
CA ASP A 78 -4.14 23.54 -6.47
C ASP A 78 -5.24 23.43 -5.41
N LEU A 79 -4.87 23.34 -4.14
CA LEU A 79 -5.83 23.34 -3.03
C LEU A 79 -6.64 24.64 -2.97
N LYS A 80 -6.02 25.80 -3.26
CA LYS A 80 -6.75 27.06 -3.34
C LYS A 80 -7.72 27.08 -4.52
N PHE A 81 -7.32 26.51 -5.66
CA PHE A 81 -8.18 26.40 -6.83
C PHE A 81 -9.40 25.50 -6.56
N MET A 82 -9.21 24.38 -5.87
CA MET A 82 -10.29 23.44 -5.54
C MET A 82 -11.21 23.92 -4.42
N LEU A 83 -10.65 24.50 -3.35
CA LEU A 83 -11.39 24.82 -2.11
C LEU A 83 -11.73 26.32 -1.97
N GLY A 84 -11.15 27.19 -2.80
CA GLY A 84 -11.33 28.65 -2.75
C GLY A 84 -10.49 29.38 -1.69
N PHE A 85 -9.84 28.67 -0.75
CA PHE A 85 -8.99 29.25 0.28
C PHE A 85 -7.60 28.61 0.33
N LYS A 86 -6.58 29.37 0.76
CA LYS A 86 -5.22 28.83 0.91
C LYS A 86 -5.09 28.07 2.24
N PRO A 87 -4.53 26.84 2.26
CA PRO A 87 -4.23 26.12 3.49
C PRO A 87 -3.30 26.93 4.39
N ASN A 88 -3.59 26.94 5.70
CA ASN A 88 -2.81 27.61 6.74
C ASN A 88 -1.40 26.98 6.87
N ALA A 89 -0.45 27.72 7.46
CA ALA A 89 0.94 27.28 7.66
C ALA A 89 1.05 25.97 8.48
N TYR A 90 0.10 25.71 9.38
CA TYR A 90 0.01 24.43 10.11
C TYR A 90 -0.04 23.22 9.18
N TRP A 91 -0.93 23.24 8.17
CA TRP A 91 -1.07 22.14 7.20
C TRP A 91 0.18 21.96 6.36
N ARG A 92 0.83 23.07 6.00
CA ARG A 92 2.07 23.07 5.22
C ARG A 92 3.22 22.40 5.97
N VAL A 93 3.38 22.71 7.26
CA VAL A 93 4.41 22.11 8.10
C VAL A 93 4.08 20.65 8.38
N SER A 94 2.81 20.32 8.61
CA SER A 94 2.34 18.95 8.80
C SER A 94 2.71 18.03 7.63
N TRP A 95 2.39 18.44 6.41
CA TRP A 95 2.72 17.64 5.22
C TRP A 95 4.21 17.60 4.95
N CYS A 96 4.92 18.72 5.15
CA CYS A 96 6.34 18.79 4.79
C CYS A 96 7.27 18.06 5.75
N VAL A 97 6.95 18.08 7.04
CA VAL A 97 7.85 17.65 8.11
C VAL A 97 7.26 16.48 8.87
N PHE A 98 6.04 16.62 9.41
CA PHE A 98 5.47 15.60 10.29
C PHE A 98 5.12 14.31 9.55
N GLY A 99 4.49 14.41 8.36
CA GLY A 99 4.16 13.26 7.52
C GLY A 99 5.35 12.33 7.23
N PRO A 100 6.42 12.82 6.56
CA PRO A 100 7.56 11.98 6.23
C PRO A 100 8.34 11.50 7.46
N ILE A 101 8.43 12.30 8.54
CA ILE A 101 9.14 11.90 9.77
C ILE A 101 8.40 10.76 10.46
N ILE A 102 7.08 10.86 10.64
CA ILE A 102 6.29 9.82 11.31
C ILE A 102 6.36 8.52 10.51
N LEU A 103 6.16 8.59 9.19
CA LEU A 103 6.24 7.40 8.33
C LEU A 103 7.64 6.76 8.34
N SER A 104 8.70 7.58 8.27
CA SER A 104 10.09 7.08 8.34
C SER A 104 10.39 6.42 9.68
N THR A 105 9.87 6.97 10.78
CA THR A 105 10.06 6.40 12.13
C THR A 105 9.37 5.04 12.25
N ILE A 106 8.13 4.94 11.77
CA ILE A 106 7.38 3.66 11.76
C ILE A 106 8.09 2.64 10.88
N PHE A 107 8.60 3.05 9.71
CA PHE A 107 9.35 2.18 8.81
C PHE A 107 10.64 1.65 9.45
N ILE A 108 11.43 2.51 10.09
CA ILE A 108 12.65 2.09 10.81
C ILE A 108 12.29 1.12 11.95
N TYR A 109 11.24 1.43 12.73
CA TYR A 109 10.79 0.53 13.79
C TYR A 109 10.35 -0.83 13.24
N SER A 110 9.62 -0.84 12.12
CA SER A 110 9.17 -2.05 11.45
C SER A 110 10.33 -2.90 10.90
N LEU A 111 11.44 -2.27 10.48
CA LEU A 111 12.65 -2.99 10.07
C LEU A 111 13.41 -3.58 11.26
N VAL A 112 13.44 -2.87 12.40
CA VAL A 112 14.16 -3.34 13.60
C VAL A 112 13.44 -4.51 14.27
N ASP A 113 12.11 -4.51 14.30
CA ASP A 113 11.32 -5.62 14.87
C ASP A 113 11.06 -6.75 13.85
N TYR A 114 11.66 -6.68 12.65
CA TYR A 114 11.58 -7.77 11.69
C TYR A 114 12.23 -9.03 12.27
N LYS A 115 11.38 -10.00 12.61
CA LYS A 115 11.78 -11.34 13.05
C LYS A 115 11.32 -12.35 11.99
N PRO A 116 12.08 -13.45 11.76
CA PRO A 116 11.63 -14.51 10.87
C PRO A 116 10.26 -14.99 11.34
N LEU A 117 9.34 -15.15 10.39
CA LEU A 117 7.95 -15.46 10.69
C LEU A 117 7.86 -16.76 11.47
N ARG A 118 7.26 -16.67 12.66
CA ARG A 118 6.92 -17.81 13.50
C ARG A 118 5.43 -17.75 13.78
N TYR A 119 4.69 -18.79 13.37
CA TYR A 119 3.31 -18.96 13.78
C TYR A 119 3.24 -20.09 14.81
N GLU A 120 2.94 -19.72 16.05
CA GLU A 120 2.95 -20.60 17.22
C GLU A 120 4.27 -21.37 17.41
N ASN A 121 4.29 -22.66 17.07
CA ASN A 121 5.45 -23.57 17.18
C ASN A 121 6.00 -24.01 15.81
N TYR A 122 5.55 -23.38 14.72
CA TYR A 122 5.98 -23.69 13.37
C TYR A 122 6.91 -22.59 12.85
N ASP A 123 8.16 -22.96 12.63
CA ASP A 123 9.12 -22.15 11.88
C ASP A 123 8.75 -22.22 10.40
N TYR A 124 8.44 -21.06 9.81
CA TYR A 124 8.22 -21.02 8.37
C TYR A 124 9.51 -21.43 7.64
N PRO A 125 9.41 -22.26 6.60
CA PRO A 125 10.59 -22.63 5.84
C PRO A 125 11.10 -21.42 5.04
N ASP A 126 12.42 -21.35 4.81
CA ASP A 126 13.08 -20.20 4.17
C ASP A 126 12.48 -19.82 2.79
N TRP A 127 11.91 -20.79 2.07
CA TRP A 127 11.23 -20.53 0.79
C TRP A 127 9.94 -19.72 0.96
N ALA A 128 9.24 -19.86 2.09
CA ALA A 128 8.03 -19.12 2.39
C ALA A 128 8.34 -17.65 2.67
N ASP A 129 9.44 -17.37 3.38
CA ASP A 129 9.96 -16.01 3.53
C ASP A 129 10.37 -15.42 2.18
N GLY A 130 11.00 -16.22 1.31
CA GLY A 130 11.31 -15.80 -0.07
C GLY A 130 10.08 -15.42 -0.88
N ILE A 131 8.99 -16.19 -0.79
CA ILE A 131 7.70 -15.85 -1.43
C ILE A 131 7.12 -14.57 -0.81
N GLY A 132 7.21 -14.42 0.51
CA GLY A 132 6.77 -13.24 1.22
C GLY A 132 7.45 -11.95 0.76
N TRP A 133 8.77 -11.98 0.55
CA TRP A 133 9.52 -10.83 0.03
C TRP A 133 9.23 -10.48 -1.42
N VAL A 134 8.78 -11.44 -2.23
CA VAL A 134 8.43 -11.22 -3.64
C VAL A 134 7.01 -10.68 -3.81
N LEU A 135 6.13 -10.97 -2.84
CA LEU A 135 4.72 -10.56 -2.83
C LEU A 135 4.57 -9.05 -2.62
#